data_AF-A0A2V7IIL7-F1
#
_entry.id   AF-A0A2V7IIL7-F1
#
_cell.length_a   1.000
_cell.length_b   1.000
_cell.length_c   1.000
_cell.angle_alpha   90.00
_cell.angle_beta   90.00
_cell.angle_gamma   90.00
#
_symmetry.space_group_name_H-M   'P 1'
#
loop_
_entity.id
_entity.type
_entity.pdbx_description
1 polymer ?
#
loop_
_entity_poly.entity_id
_entity_poly.type
_entity_poly.pdbx_seq_one_letter_code
_entity_poly.pdbx_strand_id
1 'polypeptide(L)' 'MDLPDNLAAAGKQHGVRFVLSTDSHQPGNLGFMRYAVDLARRAGLEAKDIVNTQPLAAFKADLKRARQ' A
#
# COMPACT_ATOMS: atom_id res chain seq x y z
N MET A 1 12.70 -0.74 7.27
CA MET A 1 12.30 -2.16 7.18
C MET A 1 10.84 -2.18 6.79
N ASP A 2 10.51 -2.98 5.77
CA ASP A 2 9.13 -3.10 5.29
C ASP A 2 8.24 -3.79 6.31
N LEU A 3 6.93 -3.55 6.20
CA LEU A 3 5.95 -4.24 7.03
C LEU A 3 5.93 -5.74 6.65
N PRO A 4 6.21 -6.66 7.57
CA PRO A 4 6.08 -8.09 7.33
C PRO A 4 4.65 -8.48 6.94
N ASP A 5 4.51 -9.53 6.13
CA ASP A 5 3.22 -10.02 5.61
C ASP A 5 2.25 -10.46 6.71
N ASN A 6 2.75 -11.09 7.79
CA ASN A 6 1.93 -11.43 8.95
C ASN A 6 1.32 -10.21 9.65
N LEU A 7 2.05 -9.08 9.73
CA LEU A 7 1.53 -7.84 10.29
C LEU A 7 0.56 -7.15 9.34
N ALA A 8 0.80 -7.23 8.02
CA ALA A 8 -0.16 -6.76 7.04
C ALA A 8 -1.48 -7.56 7.10
N ALA A 9 -1.41 -8.88 7.26
CA ALA A 9 -2.58 -9.74 7.44
C ALA A 9 -3.35 -9.40 8.74
N ALA A 10 -2.64 -9.17 9.84
CA ALA A 10 -3.26 -8.71 11.09
C ALA A 10 -3.91 -7.33 10.92
N GLY A 11 -3.24 -6.40 10.23
CA GLY A 11 -3.80 -5.07 9.93
C GLY A 11 -5.10 -5.15 9.13
N LYS A 12 -5.19 -6.08 8.16
CA LYS A 12 -6.44 -6.37 7.44
C LYS A 12 -7.57 -6.80 8.39
N GLN A 13 -7.27 -7.69 9.35
CA GLN A 13 -8.25 -8.12 10.36
C GLN A 13 -8.74 -6.96 11.24
N HIS A 14 -7.93 -5.92 11.42
CA HIS A 14 -8.29 -4.69 12.12
C HIS A 14 -8.90 -3.60 11.23
N GLY A 15 -9.17 -3.87 9.95
CA GLY A 15 -9.77 -2.91 9.03
C GLY A 15 -8.84 -1.79 8.56
N VAL A 16 -7.51 -1.99 8.68
CA VAL A 16 -6.51 -1.04 8.20
C VAL A 16 -6.48 -1.05 6.66
N ARG A 17 -6.32 0.14 6.07
CA ARG A 17 -6.07 0.32 4.63
C ARG A 17 -4.59 0.52 4.37
N PHE A 18 -4.10 0.00 3.25
CA PHE A 18 -2.67 -0.05 2.93
C PHE A 18 -2.31 0.80 1.72
N VAL A 19 -1.07 1.31 1.72
CA VAL A 19 -0.44 1.94 0.55
C VAL A 19 0.81 1.15 0.21
N LEU A 20 0.96 0.81 -1.08
CA LEU A 20 2.15 0.18 -1.63
C LEU A 20 3.10 1.26 -2.18
N SER A 21 4.38 1.13 -1.86
CA SER A 21 5.46 2.04 -2.27
C SER A 21 6.74 1.24 -2.54
N THR A 22 7.64 1.82 -3.32
CA THR A 22 8.98 1.28 -3.61
C THR A 22 10.10 1.98 -2.86
N ASP A 23 9.78 3.04 -2.11
CA ASP A 23 10.77 3.95 -1.51
C ASP A 23 11.88 4.36 -2.51
N SER A 24 11.43 4.70 -3.72
CA SER A 24 12.34 4.94 -4.86
C SER A 24 13.14 6.22 -4.67
N HIS A 25 14.47 6.07 -4.67
CA HIS A 25 15.43 7.18 -4.70
C HIS A 25 15.98 7.46 -6.12
N GLN A 26 15.55 6.67 -7.11
CA GLN A 26 15.88 6.84 -8.53
C GLN A 26 14.82 6.16 -9.41
N PRO A 27 14.62 6.59 -10.67
CA PRO A 27 13.58 6.06 -11.55
C PRO A 27 13.65 4.54 -11.79
N GLY A 28 14.86 3.96 -11.81
CA GLY A 28 15.07 2.52 -11.99
C GLY A 28 14.43 1.65 -10.91
N ASN A 29 14.19 2.21 -9.71
CA ASN A 29 13.60 1.47 -8.58
C ASN A 29 12.07 1.33 -8.69
N LEU A 30 11.40 2.09 -9.58
CA LEU A 30 9.94 2.05 -9.72
C LEU A 30 9.44 0.66 -10.13
N GLY A 31 10.27 -0.12 -10.83
CA GLY A 31 9.97 -1.51 -11.21
C GLY A 31 9.85 -2.48 -10.02
N PHE A 32 10.34 -2.11 -8.83
CA PHE A 32 10.22 -2.92 -7.62
C PHE A 32 8.81 -2.96 -7.04
N MET A 33 7.85 -2.20 -7.60
CA MET A 33 6.43 -2.23 -7.18
C MET A 33 5.86 -3.65 -7.20
N ARG A 34 6.36 -4.52 -8.08
CA ARG A 34 5.99 -5.95 -8.12
C ARG A 34 6.17 -6.65 -6.77
N TYR A 35 7.23 -6.33 -6.02
CA TYR A 35 7.50 -6.96 -4.74
C TYR A 35 6.52 -6.52 -3.65
N ALA A 36 6.09 -5.25 -3.67
CA ALA A 36 5.05 -4.75 -2.78
C ALA A 36 3.70 -5.45 -3.07
N VAL A 37 3.37 -5.69 -4.34
CA VAL A 37 2.18 -6.45 -4.74
C VAL A 37 2.28 -7.92 -4.29
N ASP A 38 3.45 -8.56 -4.46
CA ASP A 38 3.65 -9.95 -4.05
C ASP A 38 3.61 -10.13 -2.53
N LEU A 39 4.08 -9.15 -1.77
CA LEU A 39 3.90 -9.10 -0.31
C LEU A 39 2.43 -8.95 0.06
N ALA A 40 1.71 -8.02 -0.57
CA ALA A 40 0.29 -7.81 -0.32
C ALA A 40 -0.54 -9.08 -0.58
N ARG A 41 -0.24 -9.82 -1.66
CA ARG A 41 -0.87 -11.11 -1.97
C ARG A 41 -0.58 -12.17 -0.91
N ARG A 42 0.67 -12.28 -0.44
CA ARG A 42 1.05 -13.19 0.65
C ARG A 42 0.30 -12.88 1.95
N ALA A 43 0.08 -11.61 2.23
CA ALA A 43 -0.71 -11.14 3.36
C ALA A 43 -2.24 -11.30 3.17
N GLY A 44 -2.71 -11.85 2.04
CA GLY A 44 -4.13 -12.01 1.74
C GLY A 44 -4.88 -10.70 1.49
N LEU A 45 -4.17 -9.61 1.16
CA LEU A 45 -4.78 -8.32 0.82
C LEU A 45 -5.42 -8.38 -0.58
N GLU A 46 -6.58 -7.77 -0.71
CA GLU A 46 -7.33 -7.61 -1.94
C GLU A 46 -7.26 -6.15 -2.41
N ALA A 47 -7.70 -5.86 -3.65
CA ALA A 47 -7.71 -4.50 -4.18
C ALA A 47 -8.44 -3.50 -3.26
N LYS A 48 -9.55 -3.91 -2.62
CA LYS A 48 -10.30 -3.06 -1.67
C LYS A 48 -9.50 -2.66 -0.43
N ASP A 49 -8.46 -3.41 -0.08
CA ASP A 49 -7.60 -3.15 1.09
C ASP A 49 -6.47 -2.15 0.74
N ILE A 50 -6.23 -1.90 -0.55
CA ILE A 50 -5.08 -1.12 -1.07
C ILE A 50 -5.56 0.19 -1.69
N VAL A 51 -5.15 1.32 -1.12
CA VAL A 51 -5.58 2.66 -1.59
C VAL A 51 -5.07 2.96 -3.00
N ASN A 52 -3.89 2.44 -3.40
CA ASN A 52 -3.31 2.65 -4.74
C ASN A 52 -4.19 2.18 -5.90
N THR A 53 -5.15 1.26 -5.67
CA THR A 53 -6.01 0.74 -6.75
C THR A 53 -7.19 1.67 -7.06
N GLN A 54 -7.40 2.71 -6.26
CA GLN A 54 -8.45 3.68 -6.49
C GLN A 54 -8.11 4.62 -7.65
N PRO A 55 -9.12 5.16 -8.36
CA PRO A 55 -8.91 6.29 -9.26
C PRO A 55 -8.28 7.48 -8.53
N LEU A 56 -7.47 8.26 -9.24
CA LEU A 56 -6.69 9.37 -8.67
C LEU A 56 -7.54 10.36 -7.84
N ALA A 57 -8.77 10.63 -8.27
CA ALA A 57 -9.68 11.53 -7.55
C ALA A 57 -10.08 10.98 -6.17
N ALA A 58 -10.39 9.69 -6.08
CA ALA A 58 -10.74 9.02 -4.83
C ALA A 58 -9.52 8.87 -3.92
N PHE A 59 -8.37 8.49 -4.47
CA PHE A 59 -7.10 8.46 -3.74
C PHE A 59 -6.80 9.81 -3.07
N LYS A 60 -6.95 10.92 -3.80
CA LYS A 60 -6.73 12.27 -3.27
C LYS A 60 -7.72 12.65 -2.17
N ALA A 61 -8.97 12.21 -2.26
CA ALA A 61 -9.99 12.46 -1.25
C ALA A 61 -9.69 11.72 0.07
N ASP A 62 -9.06 10.55 -0.01
CA ASP A 62 -8.65 9.74 1.15
C ASP A 62 -7.46 10.32 1.93
N LEU A 63 -6.66 11.18 1.29
CA LEU A 63 -5.54 11.84 1.97
C LEU A 63 -6.07 12.88 2.96
N LYS A 64 -5.88 12.61 4.26
CA LYS A 64 -6.04 13.66 5.28
C LYS A 64 -5.08 14.80 4.94
N ARG A 65 -5.61 16.03 4.80
CA ARG A 65 -4.77 17.22 4.84
C ARG A 65 -4.05 17.22 6.18
N ALA A 66 -2.71 17.13 6.15
CA ALA A 66 -1.92 17.54 7.30
C ALA A 66 -2.25 19.02 7.53
N ARG A 67 -2.94 19.32 8.64
CA ARG A 67 -2.98 20.70 9.13
C ARG A 67 -1.54 21.02 9.51
N GLN A 68 -0.90 21.89 8.73
CA GLN A 68 0.28 22.61 9.20
C GLN A 68 -0.15 23.52 10.35
#